data_AF-A0A699YWB5-F1
#
_entry.id   AF-A0A699YWB5-F1
#
_cell.length_a   1.000
_cell.length_b   1.000
_cell.length_c   1.000
_cell.angle_alpha   90.00
_cell.angle_beta   90.00
_cell.angle_gamma   90.00
#
_symmetry.space_group_name_H-M   'P 1'
#
loop_
_entity.id
_entity.type
_entity.pdbx_description
1 polymer ?
#
loop_
_entity_poly.entity_id
_entity_poly.type
_entity_poly.pdbx_seq_one_letter_code
_entity_poly.pdbx_strand_id
1 'polypeptide(L)'
;MLVGWNPASVPNLYGKVAVITGANSGIGYETTRKLAENGAEVYMVVRNMDKGQAAVEQLRKELGPVKLHLLQADMESMSQVQSLLAELRGVRPDILLHNAGILYPGPFRLTEEGLEPTLAISYYSGVLLALGLLDQMKPRSRVIFMGKKVMVVGFPGGKVCTEKHIPGYVQMTDMFERKGVDKVLCVTPMDPAAVQELASRPGLTSPKVELVSDKGGAFVRLLGLELGSQAEGGPQCQRYAGIVEDGILLKVKVERSPAELQHTDAKSMCELWEAVYGHVPSQQ
;
A
#
# COMPACT_ATOMS: atom_id res chain seq x y z
N MET A 1 22.48 -11.71 3.47
CA MET A 1 22.63 -10.33 3.97
C MET A 1 22.77 -9.42 2.75
N LEU A 2 21.88 -8.44 2.58
CA LEU A 2 22.12 -7.35 1.64
C LEU A 2 23.31 -6.54 2.20
N VAL A 3 24.49 -6.75 1.63
CA VAL A 3 25.68 -5.97 1.97
C VAL A 3 25.55 -4.61 1.28
N GLY A 4 25.69 -3.50 2.01
CA GLY A 4 26.24 -2.27 1.45
C GLY A 4 25.36 -1.02 1.27
N TRP A 5 24.17 -0.89 1.87
CA TRP A 5 23.44 0.38 1.86
C TRP A 5 23.53 1.13 3.20
N ASN A 6 23.91 2.41 3.17
CA ASN A 6 23.95 3.32 4.31
C ASN A 6 23.34 4.66 3.86
N PRO A 7 22.53 5.38 4.67
CA PRO A 7 22.13 6.74 4.35
C PRO A 7 23.30 7.66 3.91
N ALA A 8 24.51 7.47 4.43
CA ALA A 8 25.70 8.20 3.99
C ALA A 8 26.15 7.89 2.54
N SER A 9 25.66 6.83 1.92
CA SER A 9 26.01 6.43 0.55
C SER A 9 25.04 6.95 -0.51
N VAL A 10 24.12 7.86 -0.16
CA VAL A 10 23.30 8.56 -1.16
C VAL A 10 24.25 9.38 -2.04
N PRO A 11 24.20 9.19 -3.37
CA PRO A 11 25.11 9.89 -4.27
C PRO A 11 24.77 11.39 -4.35
N ASN A 12 25.67 12.17 -4.93
CA ASN A 12 25.38 13.55 -5.30
C ASN A 12 24.23 13.60 -6.33
N LEU A 13 23.21 14.41 -6.03
CA LEU A 13 21.98 14.58 -6.81
C LEU A 13 21.82 16.00 -7.38
N TYR A 14 22.86 16.84 -7.41
CA TYR A 14 22.79 18.15 -8.05
C TYR A 14 22.29 18.04 -9.50
N GLY A 15 21.28 18.84 -9.84
CA GLY A 15 20.63 18.82 -11.17
C GLY A 15 19.64 17.67 -11.39
N LYS A 16 19.40 16.83 -10.37
CA LYS A 16 18.35 15.82 -10.37
C LYS A 16 17.05 16.39 -9.81
N VAL A 17 15.95 15.98 -10.40
CA VAL A 17 14.61 16.37 -9.96
C VAL A 17 13.90 15.17 -9.36
N ALA A 18 13.35 15.33 -8.15
CA ALA A 18 12.55 14.33 -7.47
C ALA A 18 11.11 14.82 -7.28
N VAL A 19 10.12 13.97 -7.53
CA VAL A 19 8.71 14.20 -7.19
C VAL A 19 8.31 13.17 -6.14
N ILE A 20 7.77 13.61 -5.01
CA ILE A 20 7.47 12.74 -3.87
C ILE A 20 6.05 12.99 -3.37
N THR A 21 5.23 11.94 -3.26
CA THR A 21 3.88 12.02 -2.69
C THR A 21 3.88 11.75 -1.18
N GLY A 22 3.05 12.46 -0.39
CA GLY A 22 3.09 12.34 1.07
C GLY A 22 4.41 12.84 1.68
N ALA A 23 5.04 13.84 1.05
CA ALA A 23 6.42 14.25 1.31
C ALA A 23 6.65 14.99 2.65
N ASN A 24 5.60 15.33 3.40
CA ASN A 24 5.68 16.20 4.56
C ASN A 24 5.72 15.49 5.92
N SER A 25 5.71 14.15 5.95
CA SER A 25 5.76 13.41 7.22
C SER A 25 6.41 12.04 7.05
N GLY A 26 6.84 11.45 8.18
CA GLY A 26 7.36 10.09 8.25
C GLY A 26 8.46 9.82 7.22
N ILE A 27 8.34 8.71 6.49
CA ILE A 27 9.32 8.28 5.50
C ILE A 27 9.42 9.28 4.33
N GLY A 28 8.30 9.89 3.92
CA GLY A 28 8.29 10.91 2.87
C GLY A 28 9.10 12.15 3.25
N TYR A 29 9.00 12.60 4.51
CA TYR A 29 9.79 13.72 5.04
C TYR A 29 11.28 13.38 5.06
N GLU A 30 11.66 12.24 5.64
CA GLU A 30 13.07 11.84 5.71
C GLU A 30 13.68 11.61 4.33
N THR A 31 12.91 11.07 3.39
CA THR A 31 13.35 10.91 2.01
C THR A 31 13.54 12.27 1.33
N THR A 32 12.60 13.20 1.53
CA THR A 32 12.74 14.59 1.06
C THR A 32 13.99 15.23 1.63
N ARG A 33 14.20 15.14 2.95
CA ARG A 33 15.38 15.65 3.65
C ARG A 33 16.65 15.11 3.03
N LYS A 34 16.73 13.79 2.85
CA LYS A 34 17.95 13.14 2.37
C LYS A 34 18.25 13.44 0.91
N LEU A 35 17.24 13.49 0.04
CA LEU A 35 17.43 13.86 -1.36
C LEU A 35 17.83 15.34 -1.51
N ALA A 36 17.20 16.22 -0.74
CA ALA A 36 17.52 17.66 -0.73
C ALA A 36 18.92 17.94 -0.16
N GLU A 37 19.32 17.25 0.92
CA GLU A 37 20.68 17.32 1.50
C GLU A 37 21.75 16.97 0.46
N ASN A 38 21.44 16.08 -0.49
CA ASN A 38 22.34 15.66 -1.56
C ASN A 38 22.18 16.50 -2.85
N GLY A 39 21.46 17.63 -2.81
CA GLY A 39 21.40 18.61 -3.89
C GLY A 39 20.27 18.42 -4.91
N ALA A 40 19.35 17.48 -4.69
CA ALA A 40 18.19 17.31 -5.55
C ALA A 40 17.21 18.51 -5.44
N GLU A 41 16.56 18.85 -6.54
CA GLU A 41 15.35 19.69 -6.53
C GLU A 41 14.15 18.78 -6.25
N VAL A 42 13.36 19.10 -5.22
CA VAL A 42 12.29 18.21 -4.74
C VAL A 42 10.92 18.89 -4.83
N TYR A 43 10.01 18.26 -5.57
CA TYR A 43 8.60 18.59 -5.62
C TYR A 43 7.85 17.73 -4.59
N MET A 44 7.45 18.38 -3.51
CA MET A 44 6.74 17.80 -2.37
C MET A 44 5.25 17.86 -2.63
N VAL A 45 4.64 16.73 -2.96
CA VAL A 45 3.19 16.60 -3.14
C VAL A 45 2.56 16.25 -1.80
N VAL A 46 1.64 17.09 -1.33
CA VAL A 46 1.00 16.97 -0.02
C VAL A 46 -0.51 17.16 -0.13
N ARG A 47 -1.26 16.53 0.79
CA ARG A 47 -2.71 16.76 0.88
C ARG A 47 -3.06 18.05 1.61
N ASN A 48 -2.34 18.36 2.68
CA ASN A 48 -2.59 19.52 3.55
C ASN A 48 -1.43 20.52 3.41
N MET A 49 -1.74 21.70 2.89
CA MET A 49 -0.73 22.72 2.58
C MET A 49 -0.08 23.33 3.83
N ASP A 50 -0.83 23.53 4.92
CA ASP A 50 -0.25 24.08 6.16
C ASP A 50 0.83 23.14 6.74
N LYS A 51 0.55 21.84 6.77
CA LYS A 51 1.52 20.83 7.19
C LYS A 51 2.68 20.69 6.21
N GLY A 52 2.43 20.89 4.91
CA GLY A 52 3.45 20.92 3.89
C GLY A 52 4.41 22.10 4.07
N GLN A 53 3.87 23.29 4.31
CA GLN A 53 4.62 24.52 4.51
C GLN A 53 5.49 24.45 5.77
N ALA A 54 4.93 23.94 6.88
CA ALA A 54 5.69 23.69 8.09
C ALA A 54 6.87 22.72 7.86
N ALA A 55 6.68 21.67 7.05
CA ALA A 55 7.76 20.75 6.70
C ALA A 55 8.85 21.43 5.83
N VAL A 56 8.47 22.27 4.86
CA VAL A 56 9.43 23.04 4.04
C VAL A 56 10.27 23.98 4.90
N GLU A 57 9.65 24.68 5.84
CA GLU A 57 10.34 25.59 6.76
C GLU A 57 11.34 24.85 7.66
N GLN A 58 10.91 23.72 8.22
CA GLN A 58 11.78 22.87 9.03
C GLN A 58 12.97 22.34 8.21
N LEU A 59 12.74 21.83 7.00
CA LEU A 59 13.81 21.34 6.13
C LEU A 59 14.82 22.43 5.75
N ARG A 60 14.34 23.64 5.44
CA ARG A 60 15.23 24.78 5.16
C ARG A 60 16.03 25.22 6.38
N LYS A 61 15.45 25.11 7.58
CA LYS A 61 16.17 25.37 8.83
C LYS A 61 17.26 24.33 9.10
N GLU A 62 17.00 23.05 8.78
CA GLU A 62 17.94 21.95 8.98
C GLU A 62 19.07 21.91 7.94
N LEU A 63 18.75 22.17 6.68
CA LEU A 63 19.66 21.95 5.54
C LEU A 63 20.21 23.23 4.92
N GLY A 64 19.66 24.40 5.29
CA GLY A 64 19.96 25.66 4.64
C GLY A 64 19.23 25.80 3.28
N PRO A 65 19.83 26.50 2.29
CA PRO A 65 19.17 26.77 1.01
C PRO A 65 19.04 25.49 0.17
N VAL A 66 17.82 24.95 0.13
CA VAL A 66 17.43 23.79 -0.69
C VAL A 66 16.28 24.13 -1.64
N LYS A 67 16.24 23.48 -2.80
CA LYS A 67 15.21 23.69 -3.82
C LYS A 67 14.01 22.78 -3.55
N LEU A 68 13.03 23.31 -2.82
CA LEU A 68 11.79 22.63 -2.47
C LEU A 68 10.60 23.36 -3.10
N HIS A 69 9.74 22.60 -3.78
CA HIS A 69 8.49 23.07 -4.39
C HIS A 69 7.34 22.33 -3.71
N LEU A 70 6.33 23.05 -3.22
CA LEU A 70 5.18 22.44 -2.57
C LEU A 70 3.99 22.42 -3.55
N LEU A 71 3.42 21.24 -3.76
CA LEU A 71 2.25 21.02 -4.62
C LEU A 71 1.13 20.36 -3.81
N GLN A 72 -0.12 20.74 -4.09
CA GLN A 72 -1.28 20.19 -3.39
C GLN A 72 -1.95 19.11 -4.24
N ALA A 73 -2.12 17.92 -3.67
CA ALA A 73 -3.02 16.91 -4.23
C ALA A 73 -3.49 15.93 -3.15
N ASP A 74 -4.79 15.66 -3.11
CA ASP A 74 -5.29 14.46 -2.45
C ASP A 74 -5.15 13.26 -3.38
N MET A 75 -4.25 12.34 -3.02
CA MET A 75 -3.99 11.12 -3.79
C MET A 75 -5.18 10.14 -3.77
N GLU A 76 -6.21 10.41 -2.97
CA GLU A 76 -7.47 9.68 -3.03
C GLU A 76 -8.32 10.06 -4.24
N SER A 77 -8.15 11.29 -4.76
CA SER A 77 -8.98 11.86 -5.84
C SER A 77 -8.24 11.82 -7.17
N MET A 78 -8.75 11.06 -8.14
CA MET A 78 -8.09 10.91 -9.44
C MET A 78 -8.16 12.20 -10.25
N SER A 79 -9.21 13.00 -10.06
CA SER A 79 -9.30 14.34 -10.67
C SER A 79 -8.20 15.27 -10.16
N GLN A 80 -7.86 15.23 -8.86
CA GLN A 80 -6.73 15.99 -8.32
C GLN A 80 -5.38 15.45 -8.80
N VAL A 81 -5.23 14.13 -8.95
CA VAL A 81 -4.01 13.55 -9.54
C VAL A 81 -3.81 14.02 -11.00
N GLN A 82 -4.90 14.18 -11.77
CA GLN A 82 -4.82 14.76 -13.12
C GLN A 82 -4.46 16.25 -13.10
N SER A 83 -5.00 17.03 -12.16
CA SER A 83 -4.60 18.43 -11.97
C SER A 83 -3.12 18.54 -11.59
N LEU A 84 -2.63 17.66 -10.72
CA LEU A 84 -1.21 17.57 -10.36
C LEU A 84 -0.34 17.27 -11.59
N LEU A 85 -0.76 16.35 -12.46
CA LEU A 85 -0.07 16.09 -13.74
C LEU A 85 0.00 17.33 -14.63
N ALA A 86 -1.04 18.18 -14.60
CA ALA A 86 -1.05 19.45 -15.31
C ALA A 86 -0.05 20.45 -14.73
N GLU A 87 0.05 20.55 -13.40
CA GLU A 87 1.03 21.40 -12.71
C GLU A 87 2.48 20.91 -12.92
N LEU A 88 2.67 19.60 -13.06
CA LEU A 88 3.98 18.99 -13.33
C LEU A 88 4.38 19.04 -14.82
N ARG A 89 3.58 19.65 -15.71
CA ARG A 89 3.97 19.80 -17.11
C ARG A 89 5.28 20.59 -17.24
N GLY A 90 6.24 20.00 -17.95
CA GLY A 90 7.58 20.56 -18.12
C GLY A 90 8.55 20.14 -17.02
N VAL A 91 8.08 19.59 -15.90
CA VAL A 91 8.92 18.96 -14.90
C VAL A 91 9.38 17.60 -15.43
N ARG A 92 10.71 17.37 -15.41
CA ARG A 92 11.32 16.14 -15.91
C ARG A 92 11.96 15.35 -14.77
N PRO A 93 11.16 14.58 -14.00
CA PRO A 93 11.67 13.88 -12.82
C PRO A 93 12.71 12.82 -13.20
N ASP A 94 13.84 12.84 -12.50
CA ASP A 94 14.81 11.76 -12.45
C ASP A 94 14.37 10.69 -11.43
N ILE A 95 13.63 11.11 -10.40
CA ILE A 95 13.12 10.25 -9.32
C ILE A 95 11.63 10.55 -9.14
N LEU A 96 10.78 9.54 -9.27
CA LEU A 96 9.37 9.61 -8.85
C LEU A 96 9.18 8.63 -7.68
N LEU A 97 8.86 9.17 -6.51
CA LEU A 97 8.61 8.40 -5.30
C LEU A 97 7.12 8.49 -4.95
N HIS A 98 6.36 7.42 -5.25
CA HIS A 98 4.99 7.31 -4.78
C HIS A 98 5.00 6.83 -3.32
N ASN A 99 4.96 7.78 -2.38
CA ASN A 99 5.05 7.52 -0.94
C ASN A 99 3.74 7.73 -0.18
N ALA A 100 2.79 8.48 -0.74
CA ALA A 100 1.46 8.60 -0.15
C ALA A 100 0.82 7.20 -0.06
N GLY A 101 0.58 6.78 1.17
CA GLY A 101 -0.03 5.49 1.47
C GLY A 101 -0.79 5.59 2.77
N ILE A 102 -1.96 4.97 2.81
CA ILE A 102 -2.75 4.81 4.03
C ILE A 102 -3.28 3.40 4.05
N LEU A 103 -3.55 2.88 5.24
CA LEU A 103 -4.55 1.84 5.41
C LEU A 103 -5.76 2.54 6.01
N TYR A 104 -6.81 2.71 5.21
CA TYR A 104 -7.95 3.54 5.61
C TYR A 104 -8.65 2.92 6.84
N PRO A 105 -8.61 3.58 8.01
CA PRO A 105 -9.07 2.97 9.27
C PRO A 105 -10.57 3.22 9.53
N GLY A 106 -11.28 3.86 8.59
CA GLY A 106 -12.67 4.28 8.74
C GLY A 106 -13.67 3.24 8.22
N PRO A 107 -14.98 3.48 8.39
CA PRO A 107 -16.00 2.62 7.80
C PRO A 107 -15.88 2.61 6.28
N PHE A 108 -16.13 1.45 5.67
CA PHE A 108 -16.08 1.31 4.22
C PHE A 108 -16.85 2.43 3.52
N ARG A 109 -16.20 3.00 2.51
CA ARG A 109 -16.78 3.96 1.59
C ARG A 109 -16.08 3.82 0.25
N LEU A 110 -16.68 4.39 -0.78
CA LEU A 110 -16.05 4.56 -2.08
C LEU A 110 -15.65 6.02 -2.27
N THR A 111 -14.61 6.26 -3.07
CA THR A 111 -14.33 7.58 -3.63
C THR A 111 -15.41 7.98 -4.63
N GLU A 112 -15.38 9.22 -5.10
CA GLU A 112 -16.30 9.69 -6.16
C GLU A 112 -16.17 8.86 -7.44
N GLU A 113 -14.98 8.34 -7.72
CA GLU A 113 -14.66 7.49 -8.86
C GLU A 113 -14.99 6.00 -8.62
N GLY A 114 -15.61 5.66 -7.48
CA GLY A 114 -16.01 4.29 -7.15
C GLY A 114 -14.87 3.38 -6.69
N LEU A 115 -13.77 3.95 -6.21
CA LEU A 115 -12.59 3.21 -5.75
C LEU A 115 -12.62 3.04 -4.22
N GLU A 116 -12.02 1.95 -3.71
CA GLU A 116 -11.75 1.86 -2.27
C GLU A 116 -10.58 2.82 -1.92
N PRO A 117 -10.67 3.61 -0.83
CA PRO A 117 -9.70 4.66 -0.52
C PRO A 117 -8.24 4.21 -0.39
N THR A 118 -7.99 3.05 0.22
CA THR A 118 -6.63 2.48 0.36
C THR A 118 -6.03 2.17 -1.01
N LEU A 119 -6.80 1.58 -1.92
CA LEU A 119 -6.40 1.30 -3.30
C LEU A 119 -6.25 2.59 -4.13
N ALA A 120 -7.16 3.56 -3.96
CA ALA A 120 -7.07 4.85 -4.64
C ALA A 120 -5.74 5.54 -4.32
N ILE A 121 -5.44 5.69 -3.03
CA ILE A 121 -4.23 6.37 -2.55
C ILE A 121 -2.98 5.55 -2.84
N SER A 122 -2.94 4.28 -2.46
CA SER A 122 -1.70 3.51 -2.42
C SER A 122 -1.33 2.87 -3.75
N TYR A 123 -2.27 2.76 -4.69
CA TYR A 123 -2.06 2.09 -5.98
C TYR A 123 -2.44 2.97 -7.17
N TYR A 124 -3.73 3.26 -7.36
CA TYR A 124 -4.22 3.88 -8.61
C TYR A 124 -3.60 5.25 -8.86
N SER A 125 -3.50 6.08 -7.82
CA SER A 125 -2.95 7.42 -7.95
C SER A 125 -1.47 7.41 -8.34
N GLY A 126 -0.67 6.48 -7.78
CA GLY A 126 0.73 6.32 -8.11
C GLY A 126 0.94 5.81 -9.54
N VAL A 127 0.11 4.85 -9.98
CA VAL A 127 0.12 4.35 -11.36
C VAL A 127 -0.24 5.47 -12.33
N LEU A 128 -1.32 6.22 -12.06
CA LEU A 128 -1.75 7.34 -12.90
C LEU A 128 -0.66 8.42 -13.01
N LEU A 129 -0.04 8.77 -11.87
CA LEU A 129 1.05 9.74 -11.83
C LEU A 129 2.27 9.26 -12.61
N ALA A 130 2.67 7.99 -12.46
CA ALA A 130 3.80 7.41 -13.17
C ALA A 130 3.57 7.37 -14.68
N LEU A 131 2.40 6.90 -15.13
CA LEU A 131 2.04 6.85 -16.54
C LEU A 131 1.94 8.26 -17.15
N GLY A 132 1.34 9.21 -16.44
CA GLY A 132 1.19 10.59 -16.93
C GLY A 132 2.51 11.38 -17.02
N LEU A 133 3.55 10.96 -16.30
CA LEU A 133 4.88 11.57 -16.34
C LEU A 133 5.86 10.81 -17.25
N LEU A 134 5.48 9.65 -17.77
CA LEU A 134 6.39 8.73 -18.46
C LEU A 134 7.13 9.39 -19.62
N ASP A 135 6.44 10.16 -20.46
CA ASP A 135 7.01 10.85 -21.61
C ASP A 135 7.96 12.01 -21.23
N GLN A 136 7.82 12.54 -20.02
CA GLN A 136 8.62 13.65 -19.52
C GLN A 136 9.87 13.17 -18.78
N MET A 137 9.90 11.91 -18.35
CA MET A 137 11.02 11.32 -17.64
C MET A 137 12.26 11.20 -18.53
N LYS A 138 13.43 11.42 -17.93
CA LYS A 138 14.72 11.30 -18.62
C LYS A 138 15.10 9.82 -18.77
N PRO A 139 15.99 9.49 -19.73
CA PRO A 139 16.63 8.18 -19.76
C PRO A 139 17.29 7.88 -18.40
N ARG A 140 17.01 6.69 -17.85
CA ARG A 140 17.45 6.24 -16.50
C ARG A 140 16.74 6.87 -15.31
N SER A 141 15.62 7.59 -15.51
CA SER A 141 14.73 7.92 -14.39
C SER A 141 14.28 6.66 -13.65
N ARG A 142 13.99 6.80 -12.35
CA ARG A 142 13.45 5.72 -11.52
C ARG A 142 12.09 6.09 -10.97
N VAL A 143 11.15 5.16 -11.10
CA VAL A 143 9.86 5.19 -10.41
C VAL A 143 9.95 4.19 -9.26
N ILE A 144 9.63 4.65 -8.06
CA ILE A 144 9.67 3.88 -6.84
C ILE A 144 8.29 4.01 -6.20
N PHE A 145 7.63 2.88 -5.99
CA PHE A 145 6.45 2.81 -5.16
C PHE A 145 6.93 2.46 -3.76
N MET A 146 6.66 3.31 -2.78
CA MET A 146 6.84 2.95 -1.38
C MET A 146 5.60 2.19 -0.97
N GLY A 147 5.69 0.87 -0.91
CA GLY A 147 4.58 0.08 -0.47
C GLY A 147 4.90 -0.79 0.72
N LYS A 148 3.84 -1.50 1.06
CA LYS A 148 3.78 -2.42 2.18
C LYS A 148 3.78 -3.81 1.61
N LYS A 149 4.51 -4.72 2.24
CA LYS A 149 4.38 -6.14 1.99
C LYS A 149 3.15 -6.63 2.75
N VAL A 150 2.04 -6.77 2.06
CA VAL A 150 0.75 -7.12 2.65
C VAL A 150 0.41 -8.57 2.32
N MET A 151 -0.11 -9.30 3.30
CA MET A 151 -0.85 -10.53 3.00
C MET A 151 -2.32 -10.19 2.84
N VAL A 152 -2.89 -10.49 1.67
CA VAL A 152 -4.35 -10.38 1.47
C VAL A 152 -4.96 -11.76 1.66
N VAL A 153 -6.02 -11.86 2.45
CA VAL A 153 -6.66 -13.13 2.82
C VAL A 153 -8.15 -13.03 2.52
N GLY A 154 -8.60 -13.65 1.44
CA GLY A 154 -10.01 -13.69 1.07
C GLY A 154 -10.77 -14.78 1.80
N PHE A 155 -11.93 -14.43 2.38
CA PHE A 155 -12.76 -15.42 3.06
C PHE A 155 -14.27 -15.25 2.80
N PRO A 156 -15.01 -16.36 2.59
CA PRO A 156 -16.43 -16.37 2.23
C PRO A 156 -17.39 -16.13 3.42
N GLY A 157 -16.87 -16.17 4.65
CA GLY A 157 -17.67 -16.22 5.88
C GLY A 157 -17.84 -17.64 6.45
N GLY A 158 -18.51 -17.76 7.59
CA GLY A 158 -18.76 -19.04 8.26
C GLY A 158 -17.67 -19.49 9.25
N LYS A 159 -17.93 -20.61 9.94
CA LYS A 159 -17.17 -21.06 11.13
C LYS A 159 -15.67 -21.25 10.89
N VAL A 160 -15.28 -21.84 9.75
CA VAL A 160 -13.86 -22.06 9.40
C VAL A 160 -13.08 -20.74 9.41
N CYS A 161 -13.71 -19.65 8.93
CA CYS A 161 -13.09 -18.33 8.89
C CYS A 161 -12.79 -17.81 10.30
N THR A 162 -13.76 -17.95 11.20
CA THR A 162 -13.74 -17.33 12.54
C THR A 162 -13.13 -18.21 13.62
N GLU A 163 -13.04 -19.52 13.42
CA GLU A 163 -12.49 -20.46 14.40
C GLU A 163 -11.06 -20.89 14.07
N LYS A 164 -10.64 -20.80 12.80
CA LYS A 164 -9.33 -21.30 12.36
C LYS A 164 -8.57 -20.33 11.47
N HIS A 165 -9.18 -19.86 10.38
CA HIS A 165 -8.46 -19.11 9.34
C HIS A 165 -7.89 -17.80 9.86
N ILE A 166 -8.75 -16.85 10.23
CA ILE A 166 -8.34 -15.52 10.73
C ILE A 166 -7.58 -15.64 12.07
N PRO A 167 -8.05 -16.44 13.06
CA PRO A 167 -7.29 -16.63 14.29
C PRO A 167 -5.86 -17.14 14.08
N GLY A 168 -5.63 -18.00 13.07
CA GLY A 168 -4.28 -18.44 12.73
C GLY A 168 -3.36 -17.28 12.35
N TYR A 169 -3.86 -16.28 11.61
CA TYR A 169 -3.07 -15.10 11.29
C TYR A 169 -2.83 -14.21 12.52
N VAL A 170 -3.83 -14.08 13.39
CA VAL A 170 -3.71 -13.31 14.65
C VAL A 170 -2.71 -13.96 15.61
N GLN A 171 -2.64 -15.30 15.67
CA GLN A 171 -1.69 -16.02 16.52
C GLN A 171 -0.25 -15.97 15.98
N MET A 172 -0.06 -15.72 14.68
CA MET A 172 1.25 -15.71 14.03
C MET A 172 1.78 -14.30 13.74
N THR A 173 1.21 -13.25 14.33
CA THR A 173 1.60 -11.85 14.06
C THR A 173 3.07 -11.59 14.31
N ASP A 174 3.64 -12.09 15.41
CA ASP A 174 5.06 -11.91 15.74
C ASP A 174 5.98 -12.51 14.66
N MET A 175 5.56 -13.63 14.07
CA MET A 175 6.30 -14.27 12.99
C MET A 175 6.21 -13.41 11.72
N PHE A 176 5.01 -12.94 11.36
CA PHE A 176 4.83 -12.07 10.21
C PHE A 176 5.60 -10.75 10.35
N GLU A 177 5.65 -10.19 11.56
CA GLU A 177 6.46 -9.01 11.89
C GLU A 177 7.96 -9.28 11.67
N ARG A 178 8.48 -10.39 12.20
CA ARG A 178 9.88 -10.79 11.97
C ARG A 178 10.21 -10.99 10.49
N LYS A 179 9.23 -11.40 9.68
CA LYS A 179 9.38 -11.59 8.23
C LYS A 179 9.16 -10.32 7.40
N GLY A 180 8.90 -9.18 8.05
CA GLY A 180 8.68 -7.91 7.37
C GLY A 180 7.37 -7.83 6.60
N VAL A 181 6.36 -8.64 6.96
CA VAL A 181 4.98 -8.38 6.54
C VAL A 181 4.55 -7.10 7.24
N ASP A 182 3.96 -6.14 6.54
CA ASP A 182 3.49 -4.88 7.13
C ASP A 182 2.09 -5.02 7.72
N LYS A 183 1.20 -5.73 7.03
CA LYS A 183 -0.21 -5.93 7.42
C LYS A 183 -0.76 -7.22 6.82
N VAL A 184 -1.76 -7.80 7.47
CA VAL A 184 -2.63 -8.85 6.92
C VAL A 184 -4.04 -8.25 6.75
N LEU A 185 -4.55 -8.24 5.53
CA LEU A 185 -5.90 -7.76 5.21
C LEU A 185 -6.81 -8.94 4.91
N CYS A 186 -7.74 -9.21 5.82
CA CYS A 186 -8.77 -10.23 5.69
C CYS A 186 -9.98 -9.63 4.95
N VAL A 187 -10.09 -9.91 3.64
CA VAL A 187 -11.09 -9.32 2.76
C VAL A 187 -12.28 -10.26 2.58
N THR A 188 -13.48 -9.71 2.62
CA THR A 188 -14.72 -10.49 2.49
C THR A 188 -15.82 -9.68 1.80
N PRO A 189 -16.65 -10.29 0.94
CA PRO A 189 -17.73 -9.57 0.26
C PRO A 189 -18.94 -9.23 1.16
N MET A 190 -18.83 -9.50 2.47
CA MET A 190 -19.86 -9.15 3.45
C MET A 190 -20.06 -7.63 3.57
N ASP A 191 -21.24 -7.25 4.06
CA ASP A 191 -21.56 -5.85 4.34
C ASP A 191 -20.61 -5.26 5.42
N PRO A 192 -20.21 -3.97 5.31
CA PRO A 192 -19.35 -3.31 6.29
C PRO A 192 -19.82 -3.42 7.73
N ALA A 193 -21.13 -3.36 8.00
CA ALA A 193 -21.66 -3.49 9.35
C ALA A 193 -21.39 -4.89 9.93
N ALA A 194 -21.57 -5.93 9.11
CA ALA A 194 -21.25 -7.31 9.50
C ALA A 194 -19.74 -7.52 9.70
N VAL A 195 -18.90 -6.87 8.88
CA VAL A 195 -17.45 -6.89 9.06
C VAL A 195 -17.04 -6.20 10.36
N GLN A 196 -17.66 -5.07 10.70
CA GLN A 196 -17.40 -4.35 11.94
C GLN A 196 -17.80 -5.16 13.19
N GLU A 197 -18.97 -5.80 13.15
CA GLU A 197 -19.40 -6.73 14.20
C GLU A 197 -18.39 -7.88 14.35
N LEU A 198 -17.95 -8.47 13.23
CA LEU A 198 -16.97 -9.55 13.22
C LEU A 198 -15.63 -9.10 13.80
N ALA A 199 -15.17 -7.91 13.43
CA ALA A 199 -13.91 -7.33 13.91
C ALA A 199 -13.91 -7.04 15.42
N SER A 200 -15.09 -6.85 16.03
CA SER A 200 -15.24 -6.65 17.48
C SER A 200 -15.06 -7.94 18.30
N ARG A 201 -15.12 -9.11 17.65
CA ARG A 201 -15.00 -10.40 18.35
C ARG A 201 -13.54 -10.68 18.72
N PRO A 202 -13.27 -11.19 19.95
CA PRO A 202 -11.92 -11.51 20.39
C PRO A 202 -11.21 -12.50 19.46
N GLY A 203 -9.93 -12.24 19.17
CA GLY A 203 -9.07 -13.14 18.39
C GLY A 203 -9.26 -13.07 16.87
N LEU A 204 -10.07 -12.13 16.36
CA LEU A 204 -10.25 -11.92 14.92
C LEU A 204 -9.50 -10.71 14.35
N THR A 205 -9.01 -9.83 15.22
CA THR A 205 -8.21 -8.66 14.82
C THR A 205 -6.97 -8.56 15.68
N SER A 206 -5.99 -7.82 15.17
CA SER A 206 -4.82 -7.36 15.92
C SER A 206 -4.32 -6.06 15.27
N PRO A 207 -3.32 -5.36 15.84
CA PRO A 207 -2.68 -4.25 15.13
C PRO A 207 -2.20 -4.64 13.73
N LYS A 208 -1.84 -5.92 13.51
CA LYS A 208 -1.35 -6.46 12.24
C LYS A 208 -2.44 -7.01 11.33
N VAL A 209 -3.52 -7.57 11.89
CA VAL A 209 -4.59 -8.27 11.16
C VAL A 209 -5.86 -7.45 11.19
N GLU A 210 -6.36 -7.08 10.02
CA GLU A 210 -7.53 -6.23 9.86
C GLU A 210 -8.54 -6.85 8.91
N LEU A 211 -9.83 -6.68 9.21
CA LEU A 211 -10.91 -7.18 8.37
C LEU A 211 -11.43 -6.04 7.50
N VAL A 212 -11.61 -6.31 6.21
CA VAL A 212 -12.00 -5.34 5.20
C VAL A 212 -13.20 -5.87 4.41
N SER A 213 -14.20 -5.01 4.22
CA SER A 213 -15.37 -5.31 3.39
C SER A 213 -15.07 -5.03 1.92
N ASP A 214 -15.37 -6.00 1.05
CA ASP A 214 -15.47 -5.90 -0.41
C ASP A 214 -16.96 -6.00 -0.83
N LYS A 215 -17.82 -5.21 -0.19
CA LYS A 215 -19.25 -5.17 -0.52
C LYS A 215 -19.44 -4.89 -2.02
N GLY A 216 -20.21 -5.74 -2.69
CA GLY A 216 -20.40 -5.68 -4.15
C GLY A 216 -19.32 -6.42 -4.95
N GLY A 217 -18.33 -7.01 -4.28
CA GLY A 217 -17.41 -8.00 -4.84
C GLY A 217 -16.51 -7.44 -5.94
N ALA A 218 -16.17 -6.15 -5.91
CA ALA A 218 -15.38 -5.54 -6.97
C ALA A 218 -13.94 -6.07 -6.95
N PHE A 219 -13.36 -6.20 -5.75
CA PHE A 219 -12.01 -6.73 -5.60
C PHE A 219 -11.95 -8.22 -5.93
N VAL A 220 -12.91 -9.02 -5.43
CA VAL A 220 -12.93 -10.45 -5.74
C VAL A 220 -13.17 -10.73 -7.23
N ARG A 221 -14.01 -9.94 -7.91
CA ARG A 221 -14.21 -10.04 -9.37
C ARG A 221 -12.97 -9.65 -10.15
N LEU A 222 -12.27 -8.60 -9.73
CA LEU A 222 -10.99 -8.22 -10.32
C LEU A 222 -9.97 -9.37 -10.26
N LEU A 223 -9.98 -10.15 -9.18
CA LEU A 223 -9.13 -11.34 -9.02
C LEU A 223 -9.63 -12.58 -9.77
N GLY A 224 -10.85 -12.55 -10.32
CA GLY A 224 -11.49 -13.72 -10.93
C GLY A 224 -11.87 -14.80 -9.92
N LEU A 225 -12.09 -14.43 -8.66
CA LEU A 225 -12.33 -15.35 -7.53
C LEU A 225 -13.78 -15.30 -7.00
N GLU A 226 -14.68 -14.62 -7.72
CA GLU A 226 -16.11 -14.58 -7.39
C GLU A 226 -16.74 -15.97 -7.53
N LEU A 227 -17.62 -16.33 -6.60
CA LEU A 227 -18.42 -17.54 -6.66
C LEU A 227 -19.88 -17.20 -6.92
N GLY A 228 -20.43 -17.78 -7.99
CA GLY A 228 -21.84 -17.65 -8.37
C GLY A 228 -22.18 -16.26 -8.93
N SER A 229 -22.72 -16.22 -10.16
CA SER A 229 -23.23 -14.99 -10.74
C SER A 229 -24.67 -14.73 -10.28
N GLN A 230 -24.90 -13.58 -9.64
CA GLN A 230 -26.15 -12.80 -9.72
C GLN A 230 -27.48 -13.57 -9.58
N ALA A 231 -27.91 -13.88 -8.34
CA ALA A 231 -29.32 -13.90 -7.88
C ALA A 231 -29.38 -14.30 -6.40
N GLU A 232 -30.07 -13.50 -5.58
CA GLU A 232 -30.40 -13.72 -4.15
C GLU A 232 -29.25 -14.21 -3.24
N GLY A 233 -28.46 -13.26 -2.70
CA GLY A 233 -27.46 -13.56 -1.66
C GLY A 233 -26.23 -12.64 -1.61
N GLY A 234 -26.03 -11.82 -2.66
CA GLY A 234 -24.83 -10.99 -2.79
C GLY A 234 -23.61 -11.78 -3.29
N PRO A 235 -22.50 -11.09 -3.61
CA PRO A 235 -21.30 -11.74 -4.12
C PRO A 235 -20.66 -12.64 -3.07
N GLN A 236 -20.19 -13.82 -3.50
CA GLN A 236 -19.38 -14.71 -2.69
C GLN A 236 -17.97 -14.79 -3.24
N CYS A 237 -17.01 -15.20 -2.42
CA CYS A 237 -15.62 -15.36 -2.84
C CYS A 237 -15.12 -16.77 -2.58
N GLN A 238 -14.20 -17.24 -3.41
CA GLN A 238 -13.34 -18.37 -3.04
C GLN A 238 -12.51 -18.01 -1.81
N ARG A 239 -12.07 -19.02 -1.06
CA ARG A 239 -11.04 -18.79 -0.03
C ARG A 239 -9.68 -18.67 -0.74
N TYR A 240 -8.99 -17.56 -0.51
CA TYR A 240 -7.68 -17.31 -1.10
C TYR A 240 -6.77 -16.60 -0.11
N ALA A 241 -5.47 -16.68 -0.37
CA ALA A 241 -4.49 -15.85 0.30
C ALA A 241 -3.37 -15.50 -0.66
N GLY A 242 -2.91 -14.26 -0.63
CA GLY A 242 -1.94 -13.73 -1.57
C GLY A 242 -0.95 -12.80 -0.92
N ILE A 243 0.21 -12.68 -1.58
CA ILE A 243 1.28 -11.77 -1.19
C ILE A 243 1.23 -10.59 -2.15
N VAL A 244 1.04 -9.40 -1.59
CA VAL A 244 1.00 -8.14 -2.30
C VAL A 244 2.23 -7.33 -1.89
N GLU A 245 3.00 -6.87 -2.87
CA GLU A 245 4.10 -5.92 -2.67
C GLU A 245 3.82 -4.71 -3.56
N ASP A 246 3.77 -3.53 -2.94
CA ASP A 246 3.54 -2.27 -3.66
C ASP A 246 2.28 -2.28 -4.55
N GLY A 247 1.22 -2.93 -4.05
CA GLY A 247 -0.06 -3.10 -4.76
C GLY A 247 -0.03 -4.12 -5.90
N ILE A 248 1.10 -4.79 -6.14
CA ILE A 248 1.24 -5.88 -7.11
C ILE A 248 1.02 -7.22 -6.40
N LEU A 249 0.05 -8.00 -6.86
CA LEU A 249 -0.17 -9.38 -6.39
C LEU A 249 0.92 -10.30 -6.96
N LEU A 250 1.92 -10.65 -6.13
CA LEU A 250 3.06 -11.47 -6.54
C LEU A 250 2.71 -12.95 -6.68
N LYS A 251 1.95 -13.45 -5.71
CA LYS A 251 1.50 -14.85 -5.63
C LYS A 251 0.13 -14.90 -4.97
N VAL A 252 -0.69 -15.85 -5.41
CA VAL A 252 -1.98 -16.17 -4.81
C VAL A 252 -2.14 -17.69 -4.71
N LYS A 253 -2.67 -18.13 -3.58
CA LYS A 253 -3.18 -19.48 -3.34
C LYS A 253 -4.68 -19.40 -3.22
N VAL A 254 -5.37 -20.37 -3.80
CA VAL A 254 -6.83 -20.46 -3.79
C VAL A 254 -7.17 -21.88 -3.35
N GLU A 255 -8.09 -22.03 -2.41
CA GLU A 255 -8.59 -23.34 -2.00
C GLU A 255 -9.50 -23.93 -3.09
N ARG A 256 -9.60 -25.25 -3.17
CA ARG A 256 -10.49 -25.88 -4.16
C ARG A 256 -11.96 -25.65 -3.84
N SER A 257 -12.29 -25.50 -2.57
CA SER A 257 -13.63 -25.13 -2.11
C SER A 257 -13.58 -24.12 -0.96
N PRO A 258 -14.62 -23.28 -0.80
CA PRO A 258 -14.71 -22.30 0.30
C PRO A 258 -14.59 -22.88 1.70
N ALA A 259 -14.93 -24.17 1.88
CA ALA A 259 -14.88 -24.87 3.15
C ALA A 259 -13.49 -25.38 3.52
N GLU A 260 -12.58 -25.50 2.55
CA GLU A 260 -11.21 -25.95 2.76
C GLU A 260 -10.32 -24.84 3.34
N LEU A 261 -9.22 -25.27 3.94
CA LEU A 261 -8.18 -24.43 4.53
C LEU A 261 -6.87 -25.23 4.56
N GLN A 262 -6.31 -25.54 3.38
CA GLN A 262 -5.10 -26.36 3.24
C GLN A 262 -3.91 -25.57 2.71
N HIS A 263 -4.15 -24.47 2.01
CA HIS A 263 -3.13 -23.72 1.27
C HIS A 263 -3.13 -22.23 1.59
N THR A 264 -4.18 -21.76 2.25
CA THR A 264 -4.43 -20.34 2.55
C THR A 264 -4.40 -20.06 4.06
N ASP A 265 -4.08 -21.05 4.89
CA ASP A 265 -3.82 -20.85 6.32
C ASP A 265 -2.51 -20.08 6.56
N ALA A 266 -2.37 -19.54 7.78
CA ALA A 266 -1.24 -18.70 8.14
C ALA A 266 0.12 -19.41 8.04
N LYS A 267 0.20 -20.72 8.29
CA LYS A 267 1.44 -21.49 8.16
C LYS A 267 1.80 -21.69 6.69
N SER A 268 0.83 -22.09 5.86
CA SER A 268 1.03 -22.21 4.41
C SER A 268 1.47 -20.88 3.78
N MET A 269 0.90 -19.76 4.23
CA MET A 269 1.30 -18.43 3.73
C MET A 269 2.65 -17.96 4.25
N CYS A 270 3.06 -18.39 5.44
CA CYS A 270 4.42 -18.21 5.94
C CYS A 270 5.44 -18.91 5.02
N GLU A 271 5.19 -20.17 4.66
CA GLU A 271 6.05 -20.94 3.75
C GLU A 271 6.08 -20.31 2.35
N LEU A 272 4.94 -19.84 1.84
CA LEU A 272 4.89 -19.11 0.58
C LEU A 272 5.68 -17.80 0.63
N TRP A 273 5.65 -17.09 1.76
CA TRP A 273 6.42 -15.86 1.95
C TRP A 273 7.92 -16.11 1.85
N GLU A 274 8.40 -17.18 2.48
CA GLU A 274 9.79 -17.61 2.37
C GLU A 274 10.16 -18.03 0.94
N ALA A 275 9.24 -18.65 0.21
CA ALA A 275 9.47 -18.98 -1.19
C ALA A 275 9.57 -17.74 -2.10
N VAL A 276 8.85 -16.66 -1.79
CA VAL A 276 8.88 -15.40 -2.55
C VAL A 276 10.12 -14.56 -2.23
N TYR A 277 10.47 -14.41 -0.95
CA TYR A 277 11.52 -13.48 -0.51
C TYR A 277 12.81 -14.15 -0.01
N GLY A 278 12.85 -15.48 0.06
CA GLY A 278 13.93 -16.25 0.67
C GLY A 278 13.86 -16.32 2.20
N HIS A 279 14.71 -17.16 2.80
CA HIS A 279 14.86 -17.24 4.25
C HIS A 279 15.60 -15.99 4.76
N VAL A 280 14.91 -15.12 5.48
CA VAL A 280 15.54 -14.06 6.28
C VAL A 280 15.97 -14.73 7.61
N PRO A 281 17.27 -14.93 7.89
CA PRO A 281 17.69 -15.50 9.16
C PRO A 281 17.22 -14.58 10.28
N SER A 282 16.63 -15.14 11.33
CA SER A 282 16.35 -14.42 12.56
C SER A 282 17.66 -13.81 13.07
N GLN A 283 17.75 -12.48 13.11
CA GLN A 283 18.83 -11.83 13.86
C GLN A 283 18.67 -12.24 15.33
N GLN A 284 19.68 -12.96 15.82
CA GLN A 284 19.88 -13.24 17.24
C GLN A 284 20.18 -11.94 17.99
#